data_AF-A0A7J9VE71-F1
#
_entry.id   AF-A0A7J9VE71-F1
#
_cell.length_a   1.000
_cell.length_b   1.000
_cell.length_c   1.000
_cell.angle_alpha   90.00
_cell.angle_beta   90.00
_cell.angle_gamma   90.00
#
_symmetry.space_group_name_H-M   'P 1'
#
loop_
_entity.id
_entity.type
_entity.pdbx_description
1 polymer ?
#
loop_
_entity_poly.entity_id
_entity_poly.type
_entity_poly.pdbx_seq_one_letter_code
_entity_poly.pdbx_strand_id
1 'polypeptide(L)'
;MPHGVDAVLVVDSEVVSALAELGHVDHPLQRTNPARSKIISVSNPVSEKVTVWSDDTVWRLIDAHPDPLRCLPLVGATCGQWEGELYALAEDDVDSEAQLIYVRRQIKALGKTWVFARPKNNAERVVPMSNLTTESIRVHMAKYRLSEATLPWEKPTGELRTYRLLFTHPDSGQHLRPKTLDHN
;
A
#
# COMPACT_ATOMS: atom_id res chain seq x y z
N MET A 1 1.46 32.11 -12.49
CA MET A 1 0.82 31.43 -13.65
C MET A 1 1.94 31.05 -14.62
N PRO A 2 2.04 29.82 -15.14
CA PRO A 2 1.53 28.53 -14.63
C PRO A 2 2.67 27.58 -14.19
N HIS A 3 2.36 26.67 -13.27
CA HIS A 3 3.23 25.58 -12.84
C HIS A 3 2.90 24.32 -13.66
N GLY A 4 3.88 23.81 -14.39
CA GLY A 4 3.85 22.46 -14.95
C GLY A 4 4.13 21.46 -13.84
N VAL A 5 3.31 20.42 -13.74
CA VAL A 5 3.47 19.30 -12.81
C VAL A 5 4.06 18.11 -13.55
N ASP A 6 5.31 17.78 -13.26
CA ASP A 6 5.94 16.56 -13.74
C ASP A 6 5.60 15.39 -12.79
N ALA A 7 5.00 14.35 -13.34
CA ALA A 7 4.72 13.09 -12.65
C ALA A 7 5.97 12.18 -12.73
N VAL A 8 6.50 11.76 -11.58
CA VAL A 8 7.60 10.78 -11.54
C VAL A 8 7.02 9.37 -11.36
N LEU A 9 7.17 8.56 -12.40
CA LEU A 9 6.83 7.14 -12.44
C LEU A 9 8.00 6.35 -11.83
N VAL A 10 7.80 5.68 -10.69
CA VAL A 10 8.81 4.75 -10.14
C VAL A 10 8.70 3.43 -10.90
N VAL A 11 9.63 3.22 -11.82
CA VAL A 11 9.87 1.96 -12.52
C VAL A 11 11.30 1.53 -12.15
N ASP A 12 11.50 0.23 -11.99
CA ASP A 12 12.82 -0.37 -11.76
C ASP A 12 13.82 0.15 -12.80
N SER A 13 15.04 0.54 -12.39
CA SER A 13 15.99 1.20 -13.30
C SER A 13 16.42 0.35 -14.49
N GLU A 14 16.40 -0.97 -14.37
CA GLU A 14 16.63 -1.88 -15.50
C GLU A 14 15.42 -1.90 -16.43
N VAL A 15 14.20 -1.86 -15.87
CA VAL A 15 12.95 -1.77 -16.63
C VAL A 15 12.80 -0.40 -17.32
N VAL A 16 13.19 0.70 -16.67
CA VAL A 16 13.23 2.05 -17.27
C VAL A 16 14.24 2.10 -18.40
N SER A 17 15.44 1.53 -18.21
CA SER A 17 16.46 1.51 -19.25
C SER A 17 16.02 0.68 -20.45
N ALA A 18 15.44 -0.51 -20.22
CA ALA A 18 14.93 -1.36 -21.29
C ALA A 18 13.78 -0.70 -22.08
N LEU A 19 12.83 -0.03 -21.38
CA LEU A 19 11.73 0.68 -22.01
C LEU A 19 12.19 1.95 -22.77
N ALA A 20 13.18 2.67 -22.23
CA ALA A 20 13.75 3.86 -22.86
C ALA A 20 14.61 3.54 -24.09
N GLU A 21 15.29 2.39 -24.11
CA GLU A 21 16.02 1.91 -25.29
C GLU A 21 15.05 1.44 -26.39
N LEU A 22 13.95 0.75 -26.03
CA LEU A 22 12.90 0.37 -26.98
C LEU A 22 12.25 1.59 -27.66
N GLY A 23 11.96 2.64 -26.89
CA GLY A 23 11.37 3.89 -27.41
C GLY A 23 12.31 4.74 -28.26
N HIS A 24 13.63 4.54 -28.13
CA HIS A 24 14.65 5.26 -28.90
C HIS A 24 14.75 4.77 -30.35
N VAL A 25 14.42 3.50 -30.59
CA VAL A 25 14.50 2.88 -31.92
C VAL A 25 13.34 3.32 -32.82
N ASP A 26 12.17 3.60 -32.24
CA ASP A 26 10.94 3.88 -33.00
C ASP A 26 10.55 5.37 -33.11
N HIS A 27 11.04 6.27 -32.25
CA HIS A 27 10.77 7.71 -32.38
C HIS A 27 11.94 8.60 -31.89
N PRO A 28 12.59 9.40 -32.76
CA PRO A 28 13.81 10.16 -32.44
C PRO A 28 13.58 11.43 -31.59
N LEU A 29 12.49 11.53 -30.81
CA LEU A 29 12.10 12.75 -30.10
C LEU A 29 12.80 12.97 -28.75
N GLN A 30 13.68 12.09 -28.30
CA GLN A 30 14.51 12.29 -27.10
C GLN A 30 15.98 12.10 -27.46
N ARG A 31 16.83 13.13 -27.29
CA ARG A 31 18.27 13.07 -27.65
C ARG A 31 19.13 12.30 -26.63
N THR A 32 18.62 12.05 -25.42
CA THR A 32 19.37 11.37 -24.36
C THR A 32 18.43 10.61 -23.44
N ASN A 33 18.81 9.39 -23.06
CA ASN A 33 18.07 8.56 -22.11
C ASN A 33 18.05 9.22 -20.71
N PRO A 34 16.88 9.60 -20.17
CA PRO A 34 16.77 10.26 -18.86
C PRO A 34 17.19 9.36 -17.69
N ALA A 35 17.17 8.03 -17.82
CA ALA A 35 17.69 7.09 -16.82
C ALA A 35 19.22 7.13 -16.67
N ARG A 36 19.92 7.75 -17.63
CA ARG A 36 21.37 8.03 -17.57
C ARG A 36 21.69 9.45 -17.09
N SER A 37 20.70 10.19 -16.60
CA SER A 37 20.89 11.54 -16.07
C SER A 37 21.67 11.50 -14.75
N LYS A 38 22.71 12.33 -14.63
CA LYS A 38 23.48 12.53 -13.39
C LYS A 38 22.65 13.09 -12.22
N ILE A 39 21.42 13.52 -12.48
CA ILE A 39 20.48 14.08 -11.49
C ILE A 39 19.67 12.97 -10.79
N ILE A 40 19.48 11.82 -11.46
CA ILE A 40 18.77 10.68 -10.88
C ILE A 40 19.79 9.84 -10.11
N SER A 41 19.79 9.94 -8.78
CA SER A 41 20.55 9.02 -7.94
C SER A 41 19.84 7.67 -7.92
N VAL A 42 20.52 6.64 -8.41
CA VAL A 42 20.12 5.26 -8.12
C VAL A 42 20.29 5.08 -6.62
N SER A 43 19.23 4.75 -5.90
CA SER A 43 19.33 4.38 -4.49
C SER A 43 20.27 3.19 -4.39
N ASN A 44 21.38 3.33 -3.66
CA ASN A 44 22.26 2.20 -3.41
C ASN A 44 21.42 1.09 -2.75
N PRO A 45 21.39 -0.14 -3.28
CA PRO A 45 20.76 -1.24 -2.58
C PRO A 45 21.55 -1.45 -1.29
N VAL A 46 20.96 -1.04 -0.17
CA VAL A 46 21.47 -1.40 1.16
C VAL A 46 21.19 -2.90 1.30
N SER A 47 22.20 -3.72 1.03
CA SER A 47 22.15 -5.17 1.17
C SER A 47 22.31 -5.61 2.63
N GLU A 48 21.73 -4.85 3.57
CA GLU A 48 21.72 -5.27 4.95
C GLU A 48 20.83 -6.52 5.08
N LYS A 49 21.38 -7.55 5.70
CA LYS A 49 20.72 -8.85 5.83
C LYS A 49 19.44 -8.67 6.64
N VAL A 50 18.28 -8.87 6.01
CA VAL A 50 16.98 -8.84 6.69
C VAL A 50 17.00 -9.81 7.85
N THR A 51 16.96 -9.29 9.08
CA THR A 51 16.88 -10.10 10.29
C THR A 51 15.41 -10.35 10.61
N VAL A 52 15.01 -11.62 10.63
CA VAL A 52 13.65 -12.02 11.02
C VAL A 52 13.49 -11.76 12.51
N TRP A 53 12.41 -11.07 12.89
CA TRP A 53 12.08 -10.84 14.29
C TRP A 53 11.63 -12.13 14.99
N SER A 54 11.95 -12.25 16.27
CA SER A 54 11.40 -13.33 17.11
C SER A 54 9.91 -13.13 17.33
N ASP A 55 9.19 -14.23 17.58
CA ASP A 55 7.76 -14.20 17.90
C ASP A 55 7.46 -13.26 19.08
N ASP A 56 8.28 -13.30 20.14
CA ASP A 56 8.19 -12.40 21.30
C ASP A 56 8.30 -10.91 20.91
N THR A 57 9.15 -10.58 19.93
CA THR A 57 9.28 -9.21 19.43
C THR A 57 8.04 -8.80 18.64
N VAL A 58 7.49 -9.69 17.81
CA VAL A 58 6.25 -9.45 17.07
C VAL A 58 5.08 -9.23 18.03
N TRP A 59 4.94 -10.07 19.06
CA TRP A 59 3.88 -9.95 20.05
C TRP A 59 3.98 -8.66 20.86
N ARG A 60 5.17 -8.30 21.36
CA ARG A 60 5.36 -7.00 22.04
C ARG A 60 5.00 -5.81 21.16
N LEU A 61 5.33 -5.88 19.86
CA LEU A 61 4.97 -4.83 18.92
C LEU A 61 3.45 -4.72 18.77
N ILE A 62 2.77 -5.86 18.59
CA ILE A 62 1.31 -5.91 18.50
C ILE A 62 0.69 -5.33 19.78
N ASP A 63 1.13 -5.77 20.96
CA ASP A 63 0.56 -5.36 22.25
C ASP A 63 0.76 -3.87 22.54
N ALA A 64 1.86 -3.28 22.05
CA ALA A 64 2.15 -1.86 22.18
C ALA A 64 1.21 -0.95 21.36
N HIS A 65 0.44 -1.50 20.41
CA HIS A 65 -0.55 -0.72 19.67
C HIS A 65 -1.79 -0.43 20.53
N PRO A 66 -2.43 0.74 20.33
CA PRO A 66 -3.76 1.00 20.86
C PRO A 66 -4.73 -0.12 20.46
N ASP A 67 -5.66 -0.43 21.36
CA ASP A 67 -6.62 -1.52 21.20
C ASP A 67 -7.39 -1.52 19.85
N PRO A 68 -7.82 -0.36 19.28
CA PRO A 68 -8.48 -0.32 17.98
C PRO A 68 -7.55 -0.57 16.77
N LEU A 69 -6.24 -0.56 16.98
CA LEU A 69 -5.25 -0.77 15.92
C LEU A 69 -4.49 -2.08 16.10
N ARG A 70 -4.69 -2.82 17.19
CA ARG A 70 -3.91 -4.03 17.51
C ARG A 70 -4.09 -5.17 16.51
N CYS A 71 -5.25 -5.28 15.87
CA CYS A 71 -5.50 -6.27 14.82
C CYS A 71 -4.70 -5.99 13.54
N LEU A 72 -4.39 -4.72 13.25
CA LEU A 72 -3.66 -4.32 12.04
C LEU A 72 -2.25 -4.93 11.92
N PRO A 73 -1.33 -4.76 12.90
CA PRO A 73 0.00 -5.35 12.82
C PRO A 73 -0.04 -6.88 12.87
N LEU A 74 -1.05 -7.48 13.51
CA LEU A 74 -1.25 -8.94 13.48
C LEU A 74 -1.54 -9.42 12.05
N VAL A 75 -2.51 -8.81 11.36
CA VAL A 75 -2.82 -9.17 9.95
C VAL A 75 -1.60 -8.94 9.06
N GLY A 76 -0.86 -7.85 9.27
CA GLY A 76 0.39 -7.59 8.56
C GLY A 76 1.43 -8.70 8.77
N ALA A 77 1.66 -9.10 10.02
CA ALA A 77 2.62 -10.12 10.39
C ALA A 77 2.25 -11.52 9.88
N THR A 78 0.95 -11.87 9.86
CA THR A 78 0.51 -13.22 9.49
C THR A 78 0.15 -13.38 8.02
N CYS A 79 -0.21 -12.31 7.32
CA CYS A 79 -0.74 -12.36 5.96
C CYS A 79 0.12 -11.58 4.93
N GLY A 80 1.23 -10.98 5.35
CA GLY A 80 2.23 -10.39 4.44
C GLY A 80 1.68 -9.29 3.53
N GLN A 81 0.65 -8.58 3.98
CA GLN A 81 0.06 -7.45 3.26
C GLN A 81 1.01 -6.26 3.28
N TRP A 82 1.06 -5.50 2.19
CA TRP A 82 1.79 -4.23 2.17
C TRP A 82 1.00 -3.19 2.97
N GLU A 83 1.69 -2.18 3.50
CA GLU A 83 1.07 -1.15 4.36
C GLU A 83 -0.18 -0.51 3.71
N GLY A 84 -0.06 -0.08 2.45
CA GLY A 84 -1.18 0.51 1.72
C GLY A 84 -2.34 -0.47 1.47
N GLU A 85 -2.06 -1.78 1.37
CA GLU A 85 -3.08 -2.83 1.21
C GLU A 85 -3.81 -3.07 2.53
N LEU A 86 -3.09 -3.11 3.66
CA LEU A 86 -3.68 -3.19 5.00
C LEU A 86 -4.65 -2.04 5.26
N TYR A 87 -4.26 -0.83 4.92
CA TYR A 87 -5.10 0.36 5.15
C TYR A 87 -6.32 0.41 4.25
N ALA A 88 -6.30 -0.31 3.13
CA ALA A 88 -7.41 -0.40 2.19
C ALA A 88 -8.27 -1.67 2.37
N LEU A 89 -7.90 -2.55 3.30
CA LEU A 89 -8.62 -3.78 3.59
C LEU A 89 -10.03 -3.43 4.08
N ALA A 90 -11.04 -3.90 3.37
CA ALA A 90 -12.44 -3.64 3.70
C ALA A 90 -13.17 -4.92 4.09
N GLU A 91 -14.35 -4.75 4.68
CA GLU A 91 -15.21 -5.84 5.15
C GLU A 91 -15.44 -6.91 4.09
N ASP A 92 -15.78 -6.49 2.87
CA ASP A 92 -16.10 -7.39 1.75
C ASP A 92 -14.86 -8.13 1.18
N ASP A 93 -13.67 -7.85 1.69
CA ASP A 93 -12.43 -8.53 1.33
C ASP A 93 -12.10 -9.71 2.26
N VAL A 94 -12.84 -9.88 3.36
CA VAL A 94 -12.57 -10.92 4.35
C VAL A 94 -13.64 -12.01 4.28
N ASP A 95 -13.23 -13.21 3.91
CA ASP A 95 -14.04 -14.42 4.08
C ASP A 95 -13.56 -15.18 5.31
N SER A 96 -14.26 -14.99 6.42
CA SER A 96 -13.91 -15.64 7.68
C SER A 96 -14.32 -17.12 7.73
N GLU A 97 -15.19 -17.58 6.83
CA GLU A 97 -15.59 -18.99 6.74
C GLU A 97 -14.56 -19.78 5.94
N ALA A 98 -14.15 -19.25 4.79
CA ALA A 98 -13.10 -19.85 3.97
C ALA A 98 -11.68 -19.55 4.49
N GLN A 99 -11.55 -18.66 5.47
CA GLN A 99 -10.28 -18.17 6.02
C GLN A 99 -9.40 -17.50 4.95
N LEU A 100 -9.99 -16.63 4.13
CA LEU A 100 -9.32 -15.96 3.03
C LEU A 100 -9.42 -14.44 3.15
N ILE A 101 -8.35 -13.75 2.76
CA ILE A 101 -8.34 -12.33 2.46
C ILE A 101 -8.19 -12.14 0.94
N TYR A 102 -9.10 -11.38 0.35
CA TYR A 102 -9.03 -10.92 -1.02
C TYR A 102 -8.30 -9.57 -1.09
N VAL A 103 -7.05 -9.58 -1.51
CA VAL A 103 -6.26 -8.36 -1.67
C VAL A 103 -6.63 -7.69 -2.98
N ARG A 104 -7.54 -6.71 -2.92
CA ARG A 104 -8.12 -6.07 -4.10
C ARG A 104 -7.68 -4.63 -4.33
N ARG A 105 -7.15 -3.98 -3.30
CA ARG A 105 -6.87 -2.55 -3.32
C ARG A 105 -5.76 -2.14 -2.37
N GLN A 106 -5.21 -0.96 -2.61
CA GLN A 106 -4.36 -0.22 -1.68
C GLN A 106 -4.80 1.24 -1.61
N ILE A 107 -4.43 1.92 -0.54
CA ILE A 107 -4.45 3.39 -0.43
C ILE A 107 -3.04 3.89 -0.73
N LYS A 108 -2.91 4.84 -1.67
CA LYS A 108 -1.65 5.51 -2.00
C LYS A 108 -1.84 7.01 -2.14
N ALA A 109 -0.79 7.78 -1.88
CA ALA A 109 -0.77 9.22 -2.12
C ALA A 109 -0.41 9.51 -3.58
N LEU A 110 -1.17 10.39 -4.23
CA LEU A 110 -0.83 11.05 -5.48
C LEU A 110 -0.80 12.56 -5.23
N GLY A 111 0.42 13.08 -4.99
CA GLY A 111 0.61 14.44 -4.50
C GLY A 111 -0.10 14.63 -3.16
N LYS A 112 -1.06 15.57 -3.11
CA LYS A 112 -1.85 15.87 -1.90
C LYS A 112 -3.15 15.05 -1.78
N THR A 113 -3.44 14.21 -2.77
CA THR A 113 -4.71 13.45 -2.83
C THR A 113 -4.46 11.99 -2.51
N TRP A 114 -5.29 11.41 -1.65
CA TRP A 114 -5.32 9.98 -1.39
C TRP A 114 -6.28 9.30 -2.37
N VAL A 115 -5.83 8.20 -2.97
CA VAL A 115 -6.61 7.42 -3.94
C VAL A 115 -6.66 5.96 -3.52
N PHE A 116 -7.74 5.27 -3.85
CA PHE A 116 -7.71 3.83 -3.97
C PHE A 116 -7.01 3.44 -5.27
N ALA A 117 -6.28 2.35 -5.27
CA ALA A 117 -5.63 1.81 -6.46
C ALA A 117 -5.56 0.29 -6.40
N ARG A 118 -5.26 -0.35 -7.53
CA ARG A 118 -4.97 -1.78 -7.57
C ARG A 118 -3.79 -2.11 -6.64
N PRO A 119 -3.71 -3.35 -6.10
CA PRO A 119 -2.60 -3.78 -5.25
C PRO A 119 -1.26 -3.55 -5.94
N LYS A 120 -0.18 -3.47 -5.16
CA LYS A 120 1.13 -3.23 -5.77
C LYS A 120 1.47 -4.39 -6.72
N ASN A 121 2.16 -4.08 -7.82
CA ASN A 121 2.36 -4.97 -8.97
C ASN A 121 1.10 -5.34 -9.75
N ASN A 122 -0.01 -4.62 -9.51
CA ASN A 122 -1.24 -4.67 -10.31
C ASN A 122 -1.93 -6.05 -10.33
N ALA A 123 -1.67 -6.90 -9.34
CA ALA A 123 -2.23 -8.25 -9.24
C ALA A 123 -3.07 -8.39 -7.97
N GLU A 124 -4.36 -8.60 -8.16
CA GLU A 124 -5.22 -9.08 -7.09
C GLU A 124 -4.77 -10.49 -6.69
N ARG A 125 -4.84 -10.79 -5.40
CA ARG A 125 -4.42 -12.09 -4.88
C ARG A 125 -5.29 -12.50 -3.71
N VAL A 126 -5.31 -13.79 -3.45
CA VAL A 126 -5.98 -14.39 -2.28
C VAL A 126 -4.91 -14.83 -1.30
N VAL A 127 -5.08 -14.49 -0.02
CA VAL A 127 -4.15 -14.84 1.04
C VAL A 127 -4.88 -15.68 2.09
N PRO A 128 -4.38 -16.88 2.44
CA PRO A 128 -4.95 -17.66 3.52
C PRO A 128 -4.69 -17.02 4.88
N MET A 129 -5.65 -17.14 5.79
CA MET A 129 -5.56 -16.70 7.17
C MET A 129 -5.36 -17.89 8.10
N SER A 130 -4.63 -17.67 9.19
CA SER A 130 -4.63 -18.62 10.30
C SER A 130 -5.94 -18.52 11.11
N ASN A 131 -6.25 -19.53 11.93
CA ASN A 131 -7.36 -19.46 12.89
C ASN A 131 -7.25 -18.24 13.82
N LEU A 132 -6.04 -17.95 14.30
CA LEU A 132 -5.74 -16.80 15.15
C LEU A 132 -6.09 -15.47 14.44
N THR A 133 -5.65 -15.31 13.20
CA THR A 133 -5.93 -14.10 12.40
C THR A 133 -7.42 -13.96 12.13
N THR A 134 -8.08 -15.07 11.76
CA THR A 134 -9.52 -15.11 11.49
C THR A 134 -10.32 -14.64 12.70
N GLU A 135 -10.03 -15.20 13.87
CA GLU A 135 -10.72 -14.84 15.11
C GLU A 135 -10.45 -13.39 15.51
N SER A 136 -9.20 -12.93 15.35
CA SER A 136 -8.83 -11.56 15.67
C SER A 136 -9.58 -10.55 14.80
N ILE A 137 -9.76 -10.84 13.51
CA ILE A 137 -10.54 -9.98 12.61
C ILE A 137 -12.03 -10.03 12.99
N ARG A 138 -12.60 -11.19 13.31
CA ARG A 138 -13.99 -11.31 13.78
C ARG A 138 -14.24 -10.46 15.03
N VAL A 139 -13.37 -10.60 16.03
CA VAL A 139 -13.45 -9.81 17.27
C VAL A 139 -13.32 -8.32 16.98
N HIS A 140 -12.40 -7.94 16.09
CA HIS A 140 -12.22 -6.54 15.68
C HIS A 140 -13.48 -5.96 15.03
N MET A 141 -14.05 -6.66 14.05
CA MET A 141 -15.27 -6.24 13.34
C MET A 141 -16.51 -6.20 14.24
N ALA A 142 -16.60 -7.08 15.23
CA ALA A 142 -17.68 -7.06 16.22
C ALA A 142 -17.53 -5.91 17.23
N LYS A 143 -16.29 -5.56 17.58
CA LYS A 143 -16.00 -4.57 18.62
C LYS A 143 -15.98 -3.12 18.11
N TYR A 144 -15.51 -2.91 16.89
CA TYR A 144 -15.31 -1.58 16.32
C TYR A 144 -16.21 -1.33 15.12
N ARG A 145 -16.82 -0.14 15.08
CA ARG A 145 -17.58 0.30 13.92
C ARG A 145 -16.63 0.58 12.76
N LEU A 146 -16.79 -0.18 11.68
CA LEU A 146 -16.09 0.06 10.42
C LEU A 146 -16.56 1.38 9.80
N SER A 147 -15.62 2.16 9.29
CA SER A 147 -15.90 3.47 8.70
C SER A 147 -15.84 3.43 7.19
N GLU A 148 -16.77 4.11 6.54
CA GLU A 148 -16.78 4.28 5.10
C GLU A 148 -15.71 5.29 4.68
N ALA A 149 -14.85 4.89 3.76
CA ALA A 149 -13.93 5.78 3.10
C ALA A 149 -14.30 5.90 1.63
N THR A 150 -14.56 7.12 1.18
CA THR A 150 -14.79 7.45 -0.23
C THR A 150 -13.56 8.13 -0.79
N LEU A 151 -12.85 7.46 -1.70
CA LEU A 151 -11.67 7.99 -2.37
C LEU A 151 -11.75 7.77 -3.88
N PRO A 152 -11.13 8.65 -4.69
CA PRO A 152 -11.05 8.45 -6.12
C PRO A 152 -10.19 7.22 -6.49
N TRP A 153 -10.50 6.58 -7.60
CA TRP A 153 -9.81 5.38 -8.11
C TRP A 153 -8.68 5.72 -9.07
N GLU A 154 -7.47 5.21 -8.79
CA GLU A 154 -6.19 5.33 -9.49
C GLU A 154 -5.62 6.74 -9.69
N LYS A 155 -6.46 7.76 -9.86
CA LYS A 155 -6.09 9.14 -10.16
C LYS A 155 -6.94 10.09 -9.32
N PRO A 156 -6.47 11.31 -8.98
CA PRO A 156 -7.26 12.27 -8.18
C PRO A 156 -8.62 12.65 -8.79
N THR A 157 -8.73 12.61 -10.11
CA THR A 157 -9.97 12.88 -10.87
C THR A 157 -10.73 11.60 -11.25
N GLY A 158 -10.32 10.46 -10.69
CA GLY A 158 -10.95 9.16 -10.95
C GLY A 158 -12.33 9.04 -10.33
N GLU A 159 -13.03 7.98 -10.72
CA GLU A 159 -14.31 7.59 -10.14
C GLU A 159 -14.19 7.45 -8.61
N LEU A 160 -15.10 8.06 -7.86
CA LEU A 160 -15.17 7.89 -6.41
C LEU A 160 -15.68 6.50 -6.08
N ARG A 161 -14.97 5.79 -5.21
CA ARG A 161 -15.37 4.49 -4.70
C ARG A 161 -15.41 4.53 -3.19
N THR A 162 -16.41 3.86 -2.63
CA THR A 162 -16.66 3.80 -1.19
C THR A 162 -16.46 2.37 -0.69
N TYR A 163 -15.69 2.22 0.37
CA TYR A 163 -15.46 0.92 1.03
C TYR A 163 -15.54 1.08 2.55
N ARG A 164 -16.09 0.07 3.24
CA ARG A 164 -16.12 -0.02 4.71
C ARG A 164 -14.81 -0.61 5.22
N LEU A 165 -13.85 0.25 5.57
CA LEU A 165 -12.49 -0.14 5.92
C LEU A 165 -12.44 -0.82 7.29
N LEU A 166 -11.61 -1.87 7.41
CA LEU A 166 -11.35 -2.56 8.67
C LEU A 166 -10.63 -1.66 9.67
N PHE A 167 -9.66 -0.87 9.18
CA PHE A 167 -8.80 -0.07 10.02
C PHE A 167 -8.88 1.41 9.65
N THR A 168 -9.24 2.23 10.62
CA THR A 168 -9.29 3.69 10.50
C THR A 168 -8.68 4.35 11.73
N HIS A 169 -8.35 5.63 11.62
CA HIS A 169 -7.86 6.41 12.73
C HIS A 169 -8.89 6.42 13.88
N PRO A 170 -8.53 5.99 15.11
CA PRO A 170 -9.49 5.81 16.20
C PRO A 170 -10.29 7.07 16.54
N ASP A 171 -9.63 8.24 16.51
CA ASP A 171 -10.27 9.50 16.92
C ASP A 171 -11.10 10.17 15.81
N SER A 172 -10.71 9.99 14.53
CA SER A 172 -11.30 10.76 13.42
C SER A 172 -12.15 9.91 12.48
N GLY A 173 -12.07 8.58 12.56
CA GLY A 173 -12.71 7.66 11.62
C GLY A 173 -12.18 7.74 10.19
N GLN A 174 -11.14 8.55 9.94
CA GLN A 174 -10.54 8.68 8.62
C GLN A 174 -9.68 7.46 8.29
N HIS A 175 -9.54 7.18 7.00
CA HIS A 175 -8.62 6.17 6.51
C HIS A 175 -7.19 6.41 7.02
N LEU A 176 -6.48 5.32 7.30
CA LEU A 176 -5.06 5.37 7.64
C LEU A 176 -4.25 5.78 6.41
N ARG A 177 -3.15 6.49 6.66
CA ARG A 177 -2.29 7.06 5.63
C ARG A 177 -0.89 6.45 5.79
N PRO A 178 -0.36 5.77 4.76
CA PRO A 178 1.07 5.43 4.73
C PRO A 178 1.89 6.69 4.94
N LYS A 179 3.01 6.60 5.66
CA LYS A 179 3.92 7.73 5.73
C LYS A 179 4.41 8.05 4.32
N THR A 180 4.07 9.23 3.82
CA THR A 180 4.78 9.81 2.68
C THR A 180 6.23 9.99 3.13
N LEU A 181 7.19 9.40 2.41
CA LEU A 181 8.59 9.72 2.63
C LEU A 181 8.81 11.18 2.23
N ASP A 182 8.76 12.08 3.21
CA ASP A 182 9.21 13.45 3.04
C ASP A 182 10.75 13.41 3.06
N HIS A 183 11.36 13.42 1.88
CA HIS A 183 12.79 13.67 1.75
C HIS A 183 13.00 15.18 1.96
N ASN A 184 13.51 15.54 3.14
CA ASN A 184 14.00 16.88 3.45
C ASN A 184 15.38 17.11 2.82
#